data_AF-A0A7Y2LSX4-F1
#
_entry.id   AF-A0A7Y2LSX4-F1
#
_cell.length_a   1.000
_cell.length_b   1.000
_cell.length_c   1.000
_cell.angle_alpha   90.00
_cell.angle_beta   90.00
_cell.angle_gamma   90.00
#
_symmetry.space_group_name_H-M   'P 1'
#
loop_
_entity.id
_entity.type
_entity.pdbx_description
1 polymer ?
#
loop_
_entity_poly.entity_id
_entity_poly.type
_entity_poly.pdbx_seq_one_letter_code
_entity_poly.pdbx_strand_id
1 'polypeptide(L)'
;MRQTILAVLSLSAMAALLTGCGGDMVLLNSKGPVAEGQSNLMMTAIYLMLLVVIPSAIMALWFGWKYRASNKDADYKPTWAHSTAIEIVVWGIPVIIIGILAWLTWWGSHKYDPYRPVESDKAPLTVQVIAEQFKWIFIYPEQNIATVNEIRFPEKTPVTLRLTSNFTMNSFFIPALSGQIYAMAGMQTHLNFLADETSPAEGYRGFSSNYSGYGFSQMRFRAHSVTDAQFAEWVAAVKAGKGTSVNPNAVQKAVLDQAEFAALRDGNRSKHQIEVMVVNAQTPEEKAAAEAMKSYPTKPHPVTYYSSVEPKLFESVINRYMSNYHGADHSATAGHEAAASDAHADVEHATAASVEE
;
A
#
# COMPACT_ATOMS: atom_id res chain seq x y z
N MET A 1 3.76 49.64 21.13
CA MET A 1 3.04 49.45 19.85
C MET A 1 3.74 48.48 18.89
N ARG A 2 5.04 48.65 18.58
CA ARG A 2 5.77 47.74 17.67
C ARG A 2 5.97 46.32 18.24
N GLN A 3 6.23 46.19 19.55
CA GLN A 3 6.36 44.90 20.23
C GLN A 3 5.03 44.15 20.37
N THR A 4 3.92 44.86 20.61
CA THR A 4 2.58 44.27 20.68
C THR A 4 2.11 43.79 19.31
N ILE A 5 2.43 44.52 18.23
CA ILE A 5 2.14 44.09 16.85
C ILE A 5 2.94 42.84 16.47
N LEU A 6 4.23 42.79 16.82
CA LEU A 6 5.07 41.61 16.58
C LEU A 6 4.61 40.37 17.37
N ALA A 7 4.19 40.55 18.62
CA ALA A 7 3.65 39.47 19.44
C ALA A 7 2.30 38.93 18.90
N VAL A 8 1.43 39.81 18.40
CA VAL A 8 0.16 39.39 17.78
C VAL A 8 0.41 38.68 16.44
N LEU A 9 1.38 39.15 15.64
CA LEU A 9 1.78 38.48 14.40
C LEU A 9 2.39 37.10 14.63
N SER A 10 3.22 36.93 15.68
CA SER A 10 3.79 35.63 16.02
C SER A 10 2.74 34.66 16.57
N LEU A 11 1.79 35.15 17.38
CA LEU A 11 0.69 34.31 17.89
C LEU A 11 -0.25 33.87 16.77
N SER A 12 -0.54 34.76 15.81
CA SER A 12 -1.36 34.45 14.63
C SER A 12 -0.63 33.51 13.67
N ALA A 13 0.69 33.64 13.50
CA ALA A 13 1.49 32.69 12.72
C ALA A 13 1.54 31.31 13.40
N MET A 14 1.66 31.26 14.73
CA MET A 14 1.56 30.02 15.50
C MET A 14 0.18 29.39 15.34
N ALA A 15 -0.90 30.16 15.50
CA ALA A 15 -2.27 29.69 15.31
C ALA A 15 -2.50 29.17 13.88
N ALA A 16 -1.94 29.83 12.87
CA ALA A 16 -1.99 29.37 11.48
C ALA A 16 -1.23 28.04 11.29
N LEU A 17 -0.10 27.84 11.96
CA LEU A 17 0.65 26.57 11.94
C LEU A 17 -0.11 25.43 12.65
N LEU A 18 -0.98 25.74 13.63
CA LEU A 18 -1.84 24.75 14.30
C LEU A 18 -3.09 24.35 13.49
N THR A 19 -3.43 25.05 12.40
CA THR A 19 -4.59 24.68 11.56
C THR A 19 -4.39 23.39 10.75
N GLY A 20 -3.19 22.80 10.78
CA GLY A 20 -2.90 21.50 10.15
C GLY A 20 -3.69 20.30 10.71
N CYS A 21 -4.31 20.43 11.90
CA CYS A 21 -5.19 19.42 12.49
C CYS A 21 -6.63 19.42 11.92
N GLY A 22 -6.96 20.28 10.95
CA GLY A 22 -8.31 20.41 10.40
C GLY A 22 -8.70 19.37 9.34
N GLY A 23 -7.76 18.52 8.91
CA GLY A 23 -8.07 17.38 8.04
C GLY A 23 -8.51 16.17 8.86
N ASP A 24 -9.43 15.37 8.32
CA ASP A 24 -9.68 14.01 8.83
C ASP A 24 -8.35 13.24 8.73
N MET A 25 -7.60 13.19 9.83
CA MET A 25 -6.30 12.53 9.90
C MET A 25 -6.56 11.03 9.86
N VAL A 26 -6.82 10.49 8.67
CA VAL A 26 -7.30 9.12 8.45
C VAL A 26 -6.38 8.07 9.11
N LEU A 27 -5.07 8.35 9.18
CA LEU A 27 -4.11 7.47 9.86
C LEU A 27 -4.23 7.51 11.40
N LEU A 28 -4.73 8.60 11.97
CA LEU A 28 -4.93 8.78 13.41
C LEU A 28 -6.35 8.42 13.85
N ASN A 29 -7.31 8.49 12.94
CA ASN A 29 -8.70 8.04 13.11
C ASN A 29 -8.90 6.69 12.41
N SER A 30 -8.10 5.70 12.81
CA SER A 30 -8.12 4.36 12.23
C SER A 30 -9.39 3.60 12.63
N LYS A 31 -9.89 2.74 11.72
CA LYS A 31 -11.15 1.98 11.84
C LYS A 31 -10.97 0.47 11.75
N GLY A 32 -9.74 0.02 11.92
CA GLY A 32 -9.37 -1.39 12.01
C GLY A 32 -8.23 -1.60 13.00
N PRO A 33 -8.09 -2.81 13.57
CA PRO A 33 -7.17 -3.08 14.67
C PRO A 33 -5.70 -2.98 14.25
N VAL A 34 -5.39 -3.28 12.98
CA VAL A 34 -4.04 -3.17 12.42
C VAL A 34 -3.64 -1.70 12.28
N ALA A 35 -4.50 -0.87 11.68
CA ALA A 35 -4.22 0.55 11.51
C ALA A 35 -4.17 1.30 12.85
N GLU A 36 -5.05 0.98 13.80
CA GLU A 36 -5.01 1.55 15.15
C GLU A 36 -3.68 1.21 15.86
N GLY A 37 -3.26 -0.05 15.80
CA GLY A 37 -1.98 -0.49 16.35
C GLY A 37 -0.77 0.23 15.74
N GLN A 38 -0.78 0.42 14.41
CA GLN A 38 0.25 1.18 13.70
C GLN A 38 0.24 2.67 14.08
N SER A 39 -0.94 3.27 14.23
CA SER A 39 -1.11 4.66 14.65
C SER A 39 -0.57 4.91 16.05
N ASN A 40 -0.86 4.00 16.98
CA ASN A 40 -0.37 4.06 18.36
C ASN A 40 1.16 3.94 18.43
N LEU A 41 1.76 3.05 17.63
CA LEU A 41 3.22 2.95 17.51
C LEU A 41 3.85 4.24 16.96
N MET A 42 3.26 4.80 15.90
CA MET A 42 3.71 6.06 15.32
C MET A 42 3.63 7.21 16.33
N MET A 43 2.52 7.34 17.05
CA MET A 43 2.33 8.36 18.08
C MET A 43 3.30 8.22 19.24
N THR A 44 3.51 6.99 19.72
CA THR A 44 4.51 6.70 20.76
C THR A 44 5.91 7.13 20.29
N ALA A 45 6.28 6.82 19.05
CA ALA A 45 7.57 7.23 18.50
C ALA A 45 7.71 8.75 18.39
N ILE A 46 6.66 9.46 17.95
CA ILE A 46 6.64 10.92 17.90
C ILE A 46 6.85 11.53 19.29
N TYR A 47 6.12 11.06 20.31
CA TYR A 47 6.28 11.58 21.67
C TYR A 47 7.67 11.34 22.25
N LEU A 48 8.25 10.15 22.00
CA LEU A 48 9.62 9.84 22.43
C LEU A 48 10.67 10.73 21.72
N MET A 49 10.50 11.00 20.43
CA MET A 49 11.40 11.92 19.70
C MET A 49 11.24 13.37 20.18
N LEU A 50 10.00 13.82 20.41
CA LEU A 50 9.72 15.19 20.88
C LEU A 50 10.34 15.47 22.26
N LEU A 51 10.46 14.45 23.12
CA LEU A 51 11.13 14.56 24.42
C LEU A 51 12.57 15.05 24.30
N VAL A 52 13.28 14.75 23.20
CA VAL A 52 14.66 15.21 22.97
C VAL A 52 14.71 16.46 22.09
N VAL A 53 13.83 16.53 21.08
CA VAL A 53 13.80 17.64 20.12
C VAL A 53 13.35 18.94 20.79
N ILE A 54 12.35 18.90 21.68
CA ILE A 54 11.85 20.12 22.33
C ILE A 54 12.91 20.74 23.25
N PRO A 55 13.54 20.01 24.20
CA PRO A 55 14.59 20.59 25.03
C PRO A 55 15.80 21.07 24.23
N SER A 56 16.22 20.34 23.19
CA SER A 56 17.35 20.77 22.34
C SER A 56 17.04 22.05 21.58
N ALA A 57 15.83 22.20 21.02
CA ALA A 57 15.39 23.43 20.38
C ALA A 57 15.30 24.61 21.37
N ILE A 58 14.73 24.38 22.56
CA ILE A 58 14.66 25.39 23.62
C ILE A 58 16.07 25.82 24.05
N MET A 59 16.97 24.87 24.30
CA MET A 59 18.36 25.15 24.66
C MET A 59 19.09 25.93 23.58
N ALA A 60 18.91 25.58 22.30
CA ALA A 60 19.55 26.30 21.20
C ALA A 60 19.09 27.77 21.13
N LEU A 61 17.78 28.02 21.24
CA LEU A 61 17.24 29.39 21.27
C LEU A 61 17.67 30.14 22.52
N TRP A 62 17.67 29.48 23.68
CA TRP A 62 18.08 30.07 24.95
C TRP A 62 19.57 30.41 24.97
N PHE A 63 20.43 29.51 24.50
CA PHE A 63 21.87 29.77 24.37
C PHE A 63 22.15 30.89 23.38
N GLY A 64 21.47 30.89 22.23
CA GLY A 64 21.58 31.97 21.24
C GLY A 64 21.18 33.34 21.80
N TRP A 65 20.17 33.39 22.68
CA TRP A 65 19.75 34.64 23.32
C TRP A 65 20.63 35.05 24.50
N LYS A 66 20.97 34.11 25.40
CA LYS A 66 21.72 34.35 26.64
C LYS A 66 23.19 34.67 26.37
N TYR A 67 23.84 33.97 25.46
CA TYR A 67 25.27 34.10 25.15
C TYR A 67 25.55 34.95 23.91
N ARG A 68 24.62 35.81 23.49
CA ARG A 68 24.88 36.75 22.39
C ARG A 68 25.97 37.76 22.74
N ALA A 69 26.73 38.20 21.75
CA ALA A 69 27.87 39.12 21.91
C ALA A 69 27.54 40.47 22.59
N SER A 70 26.28 40.92 22.54
CA SER A 70 25.85 42.15 23.21
C SER A 70 25.58 41.99 24.70
N ASN A 71 25.45 40.77 25.23
CA ASN A 71 25.23 40.53 26.65
C ASN A 71 26.57 40.54 27.42
N LYS A 72 26.70 41.40 28.43
CA LYS A 72 27.93 41.56 29.23
C LYS A 72 27.88 40.84 30.57
N ASP A 73 26.72 40.35 30.98
CA ASP A 73 26.50 39.73 32.30
C ASP A 73 26.60 38.19 32.27
N ALA A 74 26.88 37.60 31.10
CA ALA A 74 27.00 36.15 30.94
C ALA A 74 28.42 35.65 31.25
N ASP A 75 28.53 34.53 31.96
CA ASP A 75 29.80 33.84 32.24
C ASP A 75 30.47 33.39 30.93
N TYR A 76 31.63 33.96 30.61
CA TYR A 76 32.38 33.68 29.39
C TYR A 76 33.59 32.78 29.69
N LYS A 77 33.53 31.53 29.20
CA LYS A 77 34.56 30.50 29.42
C LYS A 77 35.10 29.98 28.08
N PRO A 78 36.08 30.67 27.45
CA PRO A 78 36.56 30.34 26.11
C PRO A 78 37.39 29.05 26.02
N THR A 79 37.94 28.57 27.13
CA THR A 79 38.81 27.38 27.18
C THR A 79 38.09 26.12 27.65
N TRP A 80 36.81 26.22 28.01
CA TRP A 80 36.01 25.07 28.41
C TRP A 80 35.58 24.29 27.18
N ALA A 81 36.20 23.13 26.97
CA ALA A 81 35.98 22.30 25.79
C ALA A 81 35.45 20.89 26.11
N HIS A 82 35.49 20.48 27.38
CA HIS A 82 35.14 19.10 27.76
C HIS A 82 34.37 19.02 29.08
N SER A 83 33.39 18.13 29.11
CA SER A 83 32.71 17.71 30.34
C SER A 83 32.14 16.31 30.16
N THR A 84 32.76 15.34 30.83
CA THR A 84 32.31 13.93 30.82
C THR A 84 30.87 13.77 31.30
N ALA A 85 30.41 14.60 32.24
CA ALA A 85 29.03 14.54 32.72
C ALA A 85 28.00 14.89 31.62
N ILE A 86 28.30 15.90 30.80
CA ILE A 86 27.44 16.30 29.68
C ILE A 86 27.52 15.25 28.56
N GLU A 87 28.71 14.73 28.29
CA GLU A 87 28.92 13.68 27.30
C GLU A 87 28.09 12.44 27.60
N ILE A 88 28.10 11.94 28.84
CA ILE A 88 27.29 10.77 29.25
C ILE A 88 25.80 11.03 29.04
N VAL A 89 25.30 12.23 29.35
CA VAL A 89 23.88 12.56 29.20
C VAL A 89 23.49 12.67 27.72
N VAL A 90 24.29 13.36 26.92
CA VAL A 90 24.03 13.59 25.49
C VAL A 90 24.12 12.30 24.68
N TRP A 91 24.98 11.35 25.07
CA TRP A 91 25.04 10.02 24.45
C TRP A 91 24.02 9.04 25.03
N GLY A 92 23.89 9.00 26.36
CA GLY A 92 23.07 8.02 27.05
C GLY A 92 21.58 8.15 26.73
N ILE A 93 21.04 9.38 26.74
CA ILE A 93 19.62 9.60 26.48
C ILE A 93 19.20 9.12 25.08
N PRO A 94 19.86 9.52 23.97
CA PRO A 94 19.53 9.00 22.63
C PRO A 94 19.68 7.48 22.50
N VAL A 95 20.73 6.89 23.09
CA VAL A 95 20.94 5.43 23.03
C VAL A 95 19.78 4.68 23.70
N ILE A 96 19.32 5.13 24.87
CA ILE A 96 18.18 4.53 25.58
C ILE A 96 16.90 4.65 24.74
N ILE A 97 16.64 5.83 24.17
CA ILE A 97 15.45 6.06 23.35
C ILE A 97 15.46 5.17 22.10
N ILE A 98 16.59 5.07 21.41
CA ILE A 98 16.74 4.18 20.25
C ILE A 98 16.55 2.71 20.67
N GLY A 99 17.05 2.30 21.84
CA GLY A 99 16.81 0.95 22.37
C GLY A 99 15.33 0.63 22.56
N ILE A 100 14.58 1.58 23.15
CA ILE A 100 13.12 1.45 23.33
C ILE A 100 12.41 1.39 21.96
N LEU A 101 12.77 2.27 21.03
CA LEU A 101 12.18 2.30 19.69
C LEU A 101 12.51 1.05 18.89
N ALA A 102 13.72 0.51 19.00
CA ALA A 102 14.12 -0.73 18.35
C ALA A 102 13.27 -1.91 18.83
N TRP A 103 13.07 -2.02 20.14
CA TRP A 103 12.19 -3.03 20.73
C TRP A 103 10.73 -2.89 20.26
N LEU A 104 10.17 -1.68 20.33
CA LEU A 104 8.81 -1.41 19.87
C LEU A 104 8.64 -1.71 18.38
N THR A 105 9.63 -1.37 17.56
CA THR A 105 9.63 -1.64 16.11
C THR A 105 9.70 -3.15 15.85
N TRP A 106 10.57 -3.88 16.55
CA TRP A 106 10.67 -5.33 16.41
C TRP A 106 9.33 -6.02 16.73
N TRP A 107 8.73 -5.68 17.87
CA TRP A 107 7.44 -6.24 18.28
C TRP A 107 6.31 -5.85 17.32
N GLY A 108 6.26 -4.57 16.93
CA GLY A 108 5.26 -4.04 16.01
C GLY A 108 5.31 -4.71 14.63
N SER A 109 6.51 -4.91 14.09
CA SER A 109 6.72 -5.57 12.79
C SER A 109 6.20 -7.01 12.77
N HIS A 110 6.35 -7.76 13.87
CA HIS A 110 5.85 -9.14 13.96
C HIS A 110 4.34 -9.21 14.22
N LYS A 111 3.79 -8.24 14.98
CA LYS A 111 2.36 -8.23 15.30
C LYS A 111 1.50 -7.77 14.12
N TYR A 112 1.96 -6.75 13.41
CA TYR A 112 1.22 -6.10 12.32
C TYR A 112 1.75 -6.48 10.93
N ASP A 113 2.38 -7.66 10.83
CA ASP A 113 2.83 -8.23 9.56
C ASP A 113 1.62 -8.44 8.63
N PRO A 114 1.62 -7.88 7.40
CA PRO A 114 0.55 -8.09 6.42
C PRO A 114 0.20 -9.56 6.15
N TYR A 115 1.17 -10.47 6.25
CA TYR A 115 1.00 -11.90 5.97
C TYR A 115 0.36 -12.66 7.13
N ARG A 116 0.37 -12.09 8.34
CA ARG A 116 -0.22 -12.74 9.52
C ARG A 116 -1.75 -12.66 9.47
N PRO A 117 -2.47 -13.78 9.60
CA PRO A 117 -3.92 -13.76 9.71
C PRO A 117 -4.38 -12.97 10.94
N VAL A 118 -5.47 -12.22 10.81
CA VAL A 118 -6.10 -11.53 11.94
C VAL A 118 -6.91 -12.55 12.74
N GLU A 119 -6.63 -12.67 14.04
CA GLU A 119 -7.36 -13.55 14.95
C GLU A 119 -8.81 -13.07 15.10
N SER A 120 -9.77 -13.93 14.79
CA SER A 120 -11.21 -13.67 14.90
C SER A 120 -11.97 -14.99 14.97
N ASP A 121 -13.16 -14.95 15.55
CA ASP A 121 -14.09 -16.09 15.63
C ASP A 121 -14.76 -16.40 14.28
N LYS A 122 -14.69 -15.47 13.31
CA LYS A 122 -15.28 -15.63 11.98
C LYS A 122 -14.26 -16.17 10.97
N ALA A 123 -14.73 -17.01 10.04
CA ALA A 123 -13.93 -17.47 8.91
C ALA A 123 -13.49 -16.29 8.02
N PRO A 124 -12.23 -16.26 7.55
CA PRO A 124 -11.72 -15.16 6.73
C PRO A 124 -12.38 -15.14 5.34
N LEU A 125 -12.74 -13.95 4.87
CA LEU A 125 -13.16 -13.72 3.48
C LEU A 125 -11.92 -13.57 2.59
N THR A 126 -11.75 -14.46 1.63
CA THR A 126 -10.66 -14.35 0.64
C THR A 126 -11.09 -13.43 -0.50
N VAL A 127 -10.26 -12.43 -0.83
CA VAL A 127 -10.46 -11.61 -2.03
C VAL A 127 -9.15 -11.56 -2.83
N GLN A 128 -9.24 -11.92 -4.10
CA GLN A 128 -8.13 -11.82 -5.04
C GLN A 128 -8.14 -10.42 -5.67
N VAL A 129 -7.01 -9.74 -5.65
CA VAL A 129 -6.87 -8.36 -6.12
C VAL A 129 -5.85 -8.31 -7.25
N ILE A 130 -6.28 -7.79 -8.40
CA ILE A 130 -5.41 -7.62 -9.56
C ILE A 130 -5.26 -6.11 -9.81
N ALA A 131 -4.02 -5.64 -9.77
CA ALA A 131 -3.68 -4.31 -10.26
C ALA A 131 -3.59 -4.36 -11.80
N GLU A 132 -4.55 -3.75 -12.48
CA GLU A 132 -4.55 -3.55 -13.93
C GLU A 132 -4.13 -2.10 -14.24
N GLN A 133 -3.90 -1.78 -15.51
CA GLN A 133 -3.64 -0.40 -15.93
C GLN A 133 -4.75 0.56 -15.45
N PHE A 134 -4.38 1.35 -14.46
CA PHE A 134 -5.18 2.39 -13.81
C PHE A 134 -6.48 1.94 -13.13
N LYS A 135 -6.61 0.66 -12.79
CA LYS A 135 -7.83 0.07 -12.19
C LYS A 135 -7.47 -1.01 -11.18
N TRP A 136 -8.35 -1.20 -10.21
CA TRP A 136 -8.27 -2.31 -9.26
C TRP A 136 -9.40 -3.29 -9.53
N ILE A 137 -9.07 -4.55 -9.77
CA ILE A 137 -10.03 -5.62 -9.99
C ILE A 137 -10.03 -6.50 -8.74
N PHE A 138 -11.21 -6.76 -8.20
CA PHE A 138 -11.43 -7.60 -7.03
C PHE A 138 -12.24 -8.81 -7.46
N ILE A 139 -11.73 -10.00 -7.18
CA ILE A 139 -12.37 -11.28 -7.48
C ILE A 139 -12.69 -11.95 -6.14
N TYR A 140 -13.94 -12.37 -5.98
CA TYR A 140 -14.43 -13.09 -4.83
C TYR A 140 -14.60 -14.56 -5.23
N PRO A 141 -13.59 -15.43 -5.02
CA PRO A 141 -13.59 -16.77 -5.58
C PRO A 141 -14.72 -17.64 -4.99
N GLU A 142 -15.03 -17.52 -3.70
CA GLU A 142 -16.11 -18.29 -3.06
C GLU A 142 -17.50 -17.85 -3.53
N GLN A 143 -17.67 -16.55 -3.81
CA GLN A 143 -18.90 -16.00 -4.34
C GLN A 143 -18.96 -16.09 -5.87
N ASN A 144 -17.86 -16.34 -6.58
CA ASN A 144 -17.77 -16.31 -8.04
C ASN A 144 -18.32 -14.99 -8.64
N ILE A 145 -17.89 -13.85 -8.11
CA ILE A 145 -18.19 -12.52 -8.64
C ILE A 145 -16.91 -11.70 -8.74
N ALA A 146 -16.89 -10.69 -9.62
CA ALA A 146 -15.80 -9.72 -9.66
C ALA A 146 -16.32 -8.28 -9.70
N THR A 147 -15.50 -7.38 -9.19
CA THR A 147 -15.77 -5.95 -9.18
C THR A 147 -14.55 -5.15 -9.59
N VAL A 148 -14.78 -3.94 -10.13
CA VAL A 148 -13.73 -3.00 -10.50
C VAL A 148 -13.91 -1.73 -9.69
N ASN A 149 -12.82 -1.26 -9.08
CA ASN A 149 -12.74 -0.03 -8.28
C ASN A 149 -13.68 0.05 -7.06
N GLU A 150 -14.30 -1.06 -6.66
CA GLU A 150 -15.07 -1.16 -5.42
C GLU A 150 -14.88 -2.53 -4.78
N ILE A 151 -14.63 -2.55 -3.47
CA ILE A 151 -14.56 -3.75 -2.65
C ILE A 151 -15.58 -3.61 -1.51
N ARG A 152 -16.32 -4.68 -1.22
CA ARG A 152 -17.26 -4.76 -0.10
C ARG A 152 -16.94 -5.98 0.74
N PHE A 153 -17.03 -5.85 2.05
CA PHE A 153 -16.79 -6.95 2.97
C PHE A 153 -17.60 -6.74 4.26
N PRO A 154 -17.94 -7.83 4.96
CA PRO A 154 -18.65 -7.74 6.22
C PRO A 154 -17.79 -7.14 7.34
N GLU A 155 -18.39 -6.32 8.20
CA GLU A 155 -17.75 -5.81 9.41
C GLU A 155 -17.36 -6.95 10.36
N LYS A 156 -16.32 -6.72 11.17
CA LYS A 156 -15.79 -7.66 12.18
C LYS A 156 -15.41 -9.03 11.62
N THR A 157 -15.16 -9.12 10.32
CA THR A 157 -14.76 -10.35 9.64
C THR A 157 -13.37 -10.15 9.08
N PRO A 158 -12.41 -11.05 9.32
CA PRO A 158 -11.09 -10.96 8.71
C PRO A 158 -11.20 -11.04 7.19
N VAL A 159 -10.48 -10.17 6.50
CA VAL A 159 -10.37 -10.19 5.04
C VAL A 159 -8.93 -10.49 4.67
N THR A 160 -8.73 -11.57 3.90
CA THR A 160 -7.43 -11.95 3.36
C THR A 160 -7.37 -11.58 1.89
N LEU A 161 -6.57 -10.56 1.57
CA LEU A 161 -6.31 -10.15 0.20
C LEU A 161 -5.13 -10.92 -0.38
N ARG A 162 -5.31 -11.44 -1.59
CA ARG A 162 -4.23 -12.00 -2.42
C ARG A 162 -3.99 -11.04 -3.57
N LEU A 163 -2.86 -10.33 -3.58
CA LEU A 163 -2.62 -9.29 -4.57
C LEU A 163 -1.60 -9.73 -5.62
N THR A 164 -1.84 -9.33 -6.87
CA THR A 164 -0.89 -9.44 -7.97
C THR A 164 -1.05 -8.24 -8.91
N SER A 165 -0.13 -8.06 -9.85
CA SER A 165 -0.22 -7.04 -10.89
C SER A 165 -0.20 -7.68 -12.28
N ASN A 166 -1.03 -7.18 -13.19
CA ASN A 166 -0.97 -7.51 -14.63
C ASN A 166 -0.24 -6.42 -15.44
N PHE A 167 0.45 -5.51 -14.76
CA PHE A 167 1.23 -4.46 -15.41
C PHE A 167 2.44 -4.08 -14.54
N THR A 168 2.58 -2.82 -14.14
CA THR A 168 3.68 -2.32 -13.32
C THR A 168 3.42 -2.55 -11.85
N MET A 169 4.48 -2.46 -11.06
CA MET A 169 4.38 -2.52 -9.61
C MET A 169 3.45 -1.41 -9.09
N ASN A 170 2.39 -1.80 -8.39
CA ASN A 170 1.49 -0.89 -7.70
C ASN A 170 1.59 -1.11 -6.19
N SER A 171 0.99 -0.22 -5.41
CA SER A 171 0.92 -0.38 -3.96
C SER A 171 -0.50 -0.17 -3.50
N PHE A 172 -1.14 -1.24 -3.04
CA PHE A 172 -2.51 -1.22 -2.57
C PHE A 172 -2.56 -0.61 -1.18
N PHE A 173 -3.42 0.41 -0.97
CA PHE A 173 -3.53 1.08 0.31
C PHE A 173 -4.96 1.50 0.65
N ILE A 174 -5.41 1.13 1.85
CA ILE A 174 -6.63 1.63 2.49
C ILE A 174 -6.24 2.24 3.85
N PRO A 175 -5.91 3.55 3.89
CA PRO A 175 -5.30 4.18 5.08
C PRO A 175 -6.11 4.04 6.37
N ALA A 176 -7.43 3.90 6.28
CA ALA A 176 -8.31 3.78 7.44
C ALA A 176 -8.27 2.39 8.09
N LEU A 177 -7.82 1.34 7.38
CA LEU A 177 -7.98 -0.05 7.80
C LEU A 177 -6.65 -0.78 8.00
N SER A 178 -5.68 -0.56 7.12
CA SER A 178 -4.42 -1.27 7.14
C SER A 178 -3.29 -0.45 6.53
N GLY A 179 -2.05 -0.91 6.76
CA GLY A 179 -0.89 -0.47 5.99
C GLY A 179 -1.00 -0.78 4.50
N GLN A 180 -0.03 -0.27 3.74
CA GLN A 180 0.09 -0.51 2.31
C GLN A 180 0.87 -1.81 2.00
N ILE A 181 0.59 -2.44 0.86
CA ILE A 181 1.41 -3.55 0.35
C ILE A 181 1.59 -3.46 -1.16
N TYR A 182 2.77 -3.86 -1.63
CA TYR A 182 3.05 -3.91 -3.06
C TYR A 182 2.29 -5.04 -3.77
N ALA A 183 1.82 -4.73 -4.97
CA ALA A 183 1.30 -5.68 -5.94
C ALA A 183 2.27 -5.74 -7.12
N MET A 184 2.86 -6.91 -7.34
CA MET A 184 3.93 -7.13 -8.32
C MET A 184 3.49 -8.15 -9.36
N ALA A 185 3.95 -7.98 -10.60
CA ALA A 185 3.61 -8.90 -11.68
C ALA A 185 4.39 -10.20 -11.53
N GLY A 186 3.69 -11.34 -11.69
CA GLY A 186 4.27 -12.67 -11.52
C GLY A 186 4.50 -13.12 -10.07
N MET A 187 4.11 -12.29 -9.09
CA MET A 187 4.17 -12.64 -7.67
C MET A 187 2.79 -12.49 -7.01
N GLN A 188 2.60 -13.22 -5.92
CA GLN A 188 1.42 -13.07 -5.06
C GLN A 188 1.86 -12.54 -3.71
N THR A 189 1.28 -11.43 -3.28
CA THR A 189 1.44 -10.88 -1.93
C THR A 189 0.15 -11.06 -1.12
N HIS A 190 0.26 -11.07 0.21
CA HIS A 190 -0.88 -11.22 1.11
C HIS A 190 -1.04 -10.02 2.01
N LEU A 191 -2.28 -9.57 2.20
CA LEU A 191 -2.62 -8.55 3.18
C LEU A 191 -3.86 -8.98 3.94
N ASN A 192 -3.73 -9.09 5.25
CA ASN A 192 -4.84 -9.37 6.14
C ASN A 192 -5.25 -8.08 6.87
N PHE A 193 -6.54 -7.80 6.88
CA PHE A 193 -7.09 -6.69 7.65
C PHE A 193 -8.49 -7.02 8.14
N LEU A 194 -9.00 -6.18 9.04
CA LEU A 194 -10.34 -6.26 9.59
C LEU A 194 -10.87 -4.83 9.78
N ALA A 195 -12.18 -4.63 9.63
CA ALA A 195 -12.84 -3.38 10.00
C ALA A 195 -13.73 -3.61 11.21
N ASP A 196 -13.58 -2.78 12.25
CA ASP A 196 -14.34 -2.93 13.49
C ASP A 196 -15.78 -2.40 13.39
N GLU A 197 -15.97 -1.45 12.46
CA GLU A 197 -17.22 -0.70 12.28
C GLU A 197 -17.67 -0.75 10.81
N THR A 198 -18.97 -0.55 10.61
CA THR A 198 -19.56 -0.26 9.30
C THR A 198 -19.01 1.07 8.76
N SER A 199 -18.70 1.09 7.47
CA SER A 199 -18.14 2.26 6.79
C SER A 199 -19.18 3.38 6.60
N PRO A 200 -18.75 4.65 6.45
CA PRO A 200 -19.63 5.72 5.96
C PRO A 200 -20.25 5.36 4.61
N ALA A 201 -21.35 6.03 4.23
CA ALA A 201 -22.03 5.77 2.95
C ALA A 201 -21.10 5.88 1.72
N GLU A 202 -20.09 6.75 1.77
CA GLU A 202 -19.09 6.92 0.71
C GLU A 202 -18.01 5.82 0.66
N GLY A 203 -17.94 4.97 1.69
CA GLY A 203 -16.89 3.96 1.88
C GLY A 203 -15.53 4.56 2.24
N TYR A 204 -14.64 3.71 2.76
CA TYR A 204 -13.25 4.06 2.99
C TYR A 204 -12.52 4.29 1.67
N ARG A 205 -11.69 5.33 1.63
CA ARG A 205 -10.91 5.69 0.45
C ARG A 205 -9.75 4.71 0.29
N GLY A 206 -9.70 3.99 -0.82
CA GLY A 206 -8.56 3.21 -1.27
C GLY A 206 -7.87 3.83 -2.49
N PHE A 207 -6.55 3.68 -2.61
CA PHE A 207 -5.81 4.16 -3.77
C PHE A 207 -4.49 3.39 -3.98
N SER A 208 -3.89 3.58 -5.16
CA SER A 208 -2.51 3.16 -5.39
C SER A 208 -1.54 4.19 -4.82
N SER A 209 -0.59 3.79 -3.99
CA SER A 209 0.45 4.67 -3.43
C SER A 209 1.78 4.62 -4.17
N ASN A 210 1.90 3.80 -5.23
CA ASN A 210 3.11 3.72 -6.06
C ASN A 210 2.83 4.18 -7.49
N TYR A 211 3.66 5.09 -8.01
CA TYR A 211 3.50 5.64 -9.35
C TYR A 211 3.58 4.56 -10.42
N SER A 212 2.53 4.46 -11.24
CA SER A 212 2.37 3.42 -12.27
C SER A 212 2.16 3.96 -13.68
N GLY A 213 2.26 5.29 -13.90
CA GLY A 213 2.11 5.93 -15.21
C GLY A 213 1.14 7.11 -15.21
N TYR A 214 0.77 7.59 -16.40
CA TYR A 214 -0.02 8.82 -16.55
C TYR A 214 -1.43 8.77 -15.93
N GLY A 215 -2.08 7.61 -15.91
CA GLY A 215 -3.38 7.42 -15.26
C GLY A 215 -3.31 7.12 -13.76
N PHE A 216 -2.13 7.18 -13.14
CA PHE A 216 -1.93 6.82 -11.72
C PHE A 216 -2.87 7.58 -10.77
N SER A 217 -3.13 8.86 -11.02
CA SER A 217 -4.01 9.69 -10.18
C SER A 217 -5.46 9.19 -10.12
N GLN A 218 -5.86 8.34 -11.08
CA GLN A 218 -7.19 7.77 -11.20
C GLN A 218 -7.31 6.40 -10.53
N MET A 219 -6.20 5.79 -10.09
CA MET A 219 -6.18 4.50 -9.38
C MET A 219 -6.71 4.63 -7.96
N ARG A 220 -8.02 4.83 -7.86
CA ARG A 220 -8.76 5.00 -6.62
C ARG A 220 -9.92 4.01 -6.61
N PHE A 221 -10.20 3.46 -5.45
CA PHE A 221 -11.30 2.55 -5.23
C PHE A 221 -11.98 2.88 -3.91
N ARG A 222 -13.20 2.36 -3.73
CA ARG A 222 -13.94 2.48 -2.47
C ARG A 222 -14.05 1.13 -1.78
N ALA A 223 -13.77 1.12 -0.48
CA ALA A 223 -13.88 -0.05 0.37
C ALA A 223 -15.05 0.13 1.34
N HIS A 224 -16.09 -0.69 1.20
CA HIS A 224 -17.26 -0.63 2.05
C HIS A 224 -17.26 -1.79 3.05
N SER A 225 -17.11 -1.44 4.33
CA SER A 225 -17.45 -2.33 5.45
C SER A 225 -18.95 -2.24 5.67
N VAL A 226 -19.67 -3.36 5.58
CA VAL A 226 -21.14 -3.43 5.68
C VAL A 226 -21.56 -4.55 6.62
N THR A 227 -22.83 -4.60 7.00
CA THR A 227 -23.35 -5.73 7.80
C THR A 227 -23.35 -7.03 6.98
N ASP A 228 -23.32 -8.18 7.66
CA ASP A 228 -23.38 -9.51 7.01
C ASP A 228 -24.61 -9.65 6.08
N ALA A 229 -25.76 -9.10 6.50
CA ALA A 229 -26.99 -9.12 5.71
C ALA A 229 -26.89 -8.26 4.43
N GLN A 230 -26.35 -7.04 4.54
CA GLN A 230 -26.13 -6.16 3.38
C GLN A 230 -25.10 -6.73 2.42
N PHE A 231 -24.06 -7.42 2.94
CA PHE A 231 -23.10 -8.10 2.10
C PHE A 231 -23.76 -9.23 1.31
N ALA A 232 -24.56 -10.08 1.96
CA ALA A 232 -25.27 -11.17 1.30
C ALA A 232 -26.26 -10.65 0.24
N GLU A 233 -27.01 -9.59 0.55
CA GLU A 233 -27.91 -8.91 -0.39
C GLU A 233 -27.15 -8.38 -1.61
N TRP A 234 -26.03 -7.71 -1.39
CA TRP A 234 -25.20 -7.19 -2.46
C TRP A 234 -24.63 -8.30 -3.35
N VAL A 235 -24.10 -9.38 -2.77
CA VAL A 235 -23.62 -10.55 -3.53
C VAL A 235 -24.75 -11.14 -4.39
N ALA A 236 -25.94 -11.30 -3.81
CA ALA A 236 -27.11 -11.82 -4.53
C ALA A 236 -27.53 -10.88 -5.67
N ALA A 237 -27.54 -9.57 -5.44
CA ALA A 237 -27.87 -8.58 -6.45
C ALA A 237 -26.85 -8.59 -7.61
N VAL A 238 -25.55 -8.65 -7.33
CA VAL A 238 -24.50 -8.71 -8.35
C VAL A 238 -24.61 -9.99 -9.17
N LYS A 239 -24.83 -11.15 -8.53
CA LYS A 239 -25.07 -12.43 -9.23
C LYS A 239 -26.31 -12.40 -10.12
N ALA A 240 -27.37 -11.76 -9.68
CA ALA A 240 -28.62 -11.62 -10.43
C ALA A 240 -28.55 -10.57 -11.55
N GLY A 241 -27.41 -9.91 -11.76
CA GLY A 241 -27.28 -8.83 -12.74
C GLY A 241 -28.00 -7.54 -12.34
N LYS A 242 -28.29 -7.36 -11.05
CA LYS A 242 -29.02 -6.22 -10.48
C LYS A 242 -28.15 -5.40 -9.52
N GLY A 243 -26.83 -5.47 -9.62
CA GLY A 243 -25.91 -4.73 -8.73
C GLY A 243 -26.11 -3.21 -8.74
N THR A 244 -26.67 -2.67 -9.84
CA THR A 244 -27.05 -1.24 -9.95
C THR A 244 -28.13 -0.81 -8.96
N SER A 245 -28.92 -1.74 -8.42
CA SER A 245 -29.88 -1.46 -7.34
C SER A 245 -29.19 -1.05 -6.03
N VAL A 246 -27.98 -1.56 -5.79
CA VAL A 246 -27.18 -1.24 -4.59
C VAL A 246 -26.28 -0.03 -4.84
N ASN A 247 -25.70 0.08 -6.04
CA ASN A 247 -24.93 1.25 -6.45
C ASN A 247 -25.41 1.74 -7.84
N PRO A 248 -26.20 2.82 -7.89
CA PRO A 248 -26.73 3.36 -9.16
C PRO A 248 -25.66 3.82 -10.14
N ASN A 249 -24.45 4.12 -9.67
CA ASN A 249 -23.33 4.57 -10.51
C ASN A 249 -22.49 3.41 -11.06
N ALA A 250 -22.78 2.17 -10.64
CA ALA A 250 -22.05 1.00 -11.11
C ALA A 250 -22.54 0.55 -12.50
N VAL A 251 -21.63 -0.02 -13.27
CA VAL A 251 -21.93 -0.70 -14.54
C VAL A 251 -22.05 -2.19 -14.26
N GLN A 252 -23.16 -2.82 -14.64
CA GLN A 252 -23.31 -4.27 -14.54
C GLN A 252 -22.91 -4.95 -15.85
N LYS A 253 -22.06 -5.98 -15.74
CA LYS A 253 -21.68 -6.88 -16.83
C LYS A 253 -21.92 -8.34 -16.40
N ALA A 254 -21.97 -9.24 -17.38
CA ALA A 254 -22.27 -10.65 -17.14
C ALA A 254 -21.04 -11.42 -16.64
N VAL A 255 -20.01 -11.54 -17.48
CA VAL A 255 -18.84 -12.40 -17.21
C VAL A 255 -17.56 -11.56 -17.29
N LEU A 256 -16.65 -11.77 -16.33
CA LEU A 256 -15.24 -11.39 -16.46
C LEU A 256 -14.44 -12.60 -16.94
N ASP A 257 -14.26 -12.70 -18.25
CA ASP A 257 -13.41 -13.69 -18.91
C ASP A 257 -12.07 -13.09 -19.35
N GLN A 258 -11.16 -13.90 -19.87
CA GLN A 258 -9.86 -13.43 -20.36
C GLN A 258 -9.98 -12.36 -21.46
N ALA A 259 -11.00 -12.41 -22.31
CA ALA A 259 -11.17 -11.45 -23.41
C ALA A 259 -11.60 -10.07 -22.88
N GLU A 260 -12.59 -10.05 -21.99
CA GLU A 260 -13.03 -8.86 -21.28
C GLU A 260 -11.91 -8.30 -20.40
N PHE A 261 -11.19 -9.16 -19.68
CA PHE A 261 -10.03 -8.77 -18.88
C PHE A 261 -8.94 -8.11 -19.75
N ALA A 262 -8.62 -8.68 -20.91
CA ALA A 262 -7.70 -8.07 -21.87
C ALA A 262 -8.23 -6.74 -22.43
N ALA A 263 -9.54 -6.60 -22.60
CA ALA A 263 -10.18 -5.35 -23.03
C ALA A 263 -10.08 -4.24 -21.98
N LEU A 264 -10.05 -4.58 -20.68
CA LEU A 264 -9.85 -3.63 -19.58
C LEU A 264 -8.45 -2.99 -19.58
N ARG A 265 -7.49 -3.53 -20.33
CA ARG A 265 -6.18 -2.92 -20.47
C ARG A 265 -6.26 -1.61 -21.25
N ASP A 266 -5.91 -0.53 -20.55
CA ASP A 266 -5.87 0.82 -21.10
C ASP A 266 -4.57 1.07 -21.90
N GLY A 267 -4.38 2.33 -22.28
CA GLY A 267 -3.15 2.83 -22.87
C GLY A 267 -2.20 3.44 -21.85
N ASN A 268 -0.91 3.50 -22.20
CA ASN A 268 0.13 4.13 -21.37
C ASN A 268 0.53 5.55 -21.83
N ARG A 269 -0.12 6.11 -22.87
CA ARG A 269 0.27 7.41 -23.47
C ARG A 269 -0.92 8.33 -23.62
N SER A 270 -0.67 9.64 -23.63
CA SER A 270 -1.74 10.63 -23.91
C SER A 270 -2.13 10.60 -25.39
N LYS A 271 -3.33 11.08 -25.74
CA LYS A 271 -3.75 11.22 -27.14
C LYS A 271 -2.76 12.06 -27.94
N HIS A 272 -2.33 13.19 -27.39
CA HIS A 272 -1.36 14.07 -28.03
C HIS A 272 0.00 13.38 -28.27
N GLN A 273 0.47 12.56 -27.33
CA GLN A 273 1.71 11.80 -27.53
C GLN A 273 1.58 10.78 -28.66
N ILE A 274 0.42 10.11 -28.77
CA ILE A 274 0.15 9.16 -29.85
C ILE A 274 0.10 9.90 -31.18
N GLU A 275 -0.60 11.04 -31.26
CA GLU A 275 -0.66 11.88 -32.47
C GLU A 275 0.74 12.32 -32.93
N VAL A 276 1.59 12.78 -32.00
CA VAL A 276 2.98 13.16 -32.31
C VAL A 276 3.79 11.96 -32.82
N MET A 277 3.56 10.75 -32.27
CA MET A 277 4.23 9.54 -32.76
C MET A 277 3.76 9.14 -34.16
N VAL A 278 2.48 9.29 -34.46
CA VAL A 278 1.91 9.03 -35.80
C VAL A 278 2.47 10.01 -36.83
N VAL A 279 2.61 11.29 -36.46
CA VAL A 279 3.17 12.34 -37.33
C VAL A 279 4.66 12.14 -37.58
N ASN A 280 5.41 11.70 -36.55
CA ASN A 280 6.87 11.52 -36.63
C ASN A 280 7.30 10.13 -37.14
N ALA A 281 6.36 9.21 -37.38
CA ALA A 281 6.66 7.87 -37.85
C ALA A 281 7.31 7.91 -39.24
N GLN A 282 8.45 7.25 -39.38
CA GLN A 282 9.22 7.24 -40.63
C GLN A 282 8.84 6.04 -41.51
N THR A 283 8.32 4.97 -40.91
CA THR A 283 7.88 3.77 -41.63
C THR A 283 6.36 3.54 -41.50
N PRO A 284 5.74 2.84 -42.48
CA PRO A 284 4.33 2.43 -42.36
C PRO A 284 4.08 1.53 -41.12
N GLU A 285 5.07 0.74 -40.73
CA GLU A 285 5.00 -0.13 -39.55
C GLU A 285 4.99 0.66 -38.24
N GLU A 286 5.85 1.66 -38.10
CA GLU A 286 5.85 2.57 -36.95
C GLU A 286 4.54 3.33 -36.83
N LYS A 287 4.00 3.79 -37.97
CA LYS A 287 2.73 4.50 -38.02
C LYS A 287 1.58 3.59 -37.59
N ALA A 288 1.51 2.38 -38.12
CA ALA A 288 0.50 1.39 -37.74
C ALA A 288 0.60 1.00 -36.26
N ALA A 289 1.82 0.86 -35.73
CA ALA A 289 2.04 0.56 -34.32
C ALA A 289 1.59 1.73 -33.40
N ALA A 290 1.84 2.98 -33.81
CA ALA A 290 1.38 4.16 -33.08
C ALA A 290 -0.16 4.30 -33.11
N GLU A 291 -0.78 4.07 -34.28
CA GLU A 291 -2.25 4.10 -34.44
C GLU A 291 -2.96 2.98 -33.65
N ALA A 292 -2.30 1.84 -33.45
CA ALA A 292 -2.81 0.74 -32.63
C ALA A 292 -2.74 1.01 -31.11
N MET A 293 -2.01 2.05 -30.66
CA MET A 293 -1.92 2.36 -29.23
C MET A 293 -3.23 2.95 -28.71
N LYS A 294 -3.70 2.40 -27.59
CA LYS A 294 -4.75 3.04 -26.79
C LYS A 294 -4.15 4.25 -26.06
N SER A 295 -4.95 5.30 -25.86
CA SER A 295 -4.62 6.39 -24.93
C SER A 295 -5.02 6.04 -23.50
N TYR A 296 -4.33 6.58 -22.49
CA TYR A 296 -4.83 6.48 -21.12
C TYR A 296 -6.14 7.28 -20.96
N PRO A 297 -7.11 6.80 -20.16
CA PRO A 297 -8.37 7.51 -19.96
C PRO A 297 -8.15 8.77 -19.11
N THR A 298 -8.93 9.83 -19.36
CA THR A 298 -8.88 11.06 -18.55
C THR A 298 -9.80 11.00 -17.32
N LYS A 299 -10.72 10.03 -17.29
CA LYS A 299 -11.66 9.80 -16.20
C LYS A 299 -11.42 8.42 -15.59
N PRO A 300 -11.52 8.27 -14.27
CA PRO A 300 -11.43 6.97 -13.62
C PRO A 300 -12.43 6.00 -14.22
N HIS A 301 -12.03 4.74 -14.33
CA HIS A 301 -12.94 3.69 -14.75
C HIS A 301 -14.12 3.61 -13.77
N PRO A 302 -15.36 3.56 -14.25
CA PRO A 302 -16.52 3.47 -13.38
C PRO A 302 -16.47 2.18 -12.56
N VAL A 303 -17.12 2.20 -11.40
CA VAL A 303 -17.35 0.97 -10.66
C VAL A 303 -18.08 -0.01 -11.56
N THR A 304 -17.57 -1.23 -11.68
CA THR A 304 -18.16 -2.24 -12.56
C THR A 304 -18.33 -3.53 -11.77
N TYR A 305 -19.46 -4.21 -11.96
CA TYR A 305 -19.77 -5.48 -11.33
C TYR A 305 -19.93 -6.57 -12.40
N TYR A 306 -19.37 -7.74 -12.14
CA TYR A 306 -19.49 -8.93 -12.97
C TYR A 306 -20.23 -10.02 -12.20
N SER A 307 -21.28 -10.57 -12.81
CA SER A 307 -22.12 -11.61 -12.19
C SER A 307 -21.42 -12.97 -12.08
N SER A 308 -20.41 -13.22 -12.91
CA SER A 308 -19.56 -14.41 -12.86
C SER A 308 -18.13 -14.11 -13.29
N VAL A 309 -17.18 -14.94 -12.87
CA VAL A 309 -15.76 -14.83 -13.22
C VAL A 309 -15.28 -16.16 -13.82
N GLU A 310 -14.39 -16.07 -14.80
CA GLU A 310 -13.71 -17.26 -15.30
C GLU A 310 -12.91 -17.94 -14.18
N PRO A 311 -13.09 -19.27 -13.97
CA PRO A 311 -12.33 -19.99 -12.95
C PRO A 311 -10.82 -19.85 -13.16
N LYS A 312 -10.08 -19.63 -12.08
CA LYS A 312 -8.61 -19.49 -12.08
C LYS A 312 -8.06 -18.31 -12.90
N LEU A 313 -8.87 -17.27 -13.13
CA LEU A 313 -8.41 -16.06 -13.81
C LEU A 313 -7.24 -15.38 -13.08
N PHE A 314 -7.23 -15.39 -11.74
CA PHE A 314 -6.14 -14.80 -10.96
C PHE A 314 -4.82 -15.56 -11.15
N GLU A 315 -4.89 -16.89 -11.12
CA GLU A 315 -3.74 -17.76 -11.33
C GLU A 315 -3.24 -17.67 -12.78
N SER A 316 -4.13 -17.53 -13.77
CA SER A 316 -3.71 -17.36 -15.17
C SER A 316 -2.95 -16.05 -15.38
N VAL A 317 -3.34 -14.96 -14.70
CA VAL A 317 -2.62 -13.69 -14.71
C VAL A 317 -1.21 -13.83 -14.12
N ILE A 318 -1.06 -14.52 -12.99
CA ILE A 318 0.26 -14.79 -12.40
C ILE A 318 1.11 -15.66 -13.35
N ASN A 319 0.51 -16.73 -13.86
CA ASN A 319 1.20 -17.71 -14.71
C ASN A 319 1.69 -17.11 -16.01
N ARG A 320 1.00 -16.09 -16.56
CA ARG A 320 1.46 -15.34 -17.75
C ARG A 320 2.86 -14.75 -17.59
N TYR A 321 3.23 -14.36 -16.37
CA TYR A 321 4.56 -13.80 -16.09
C TYR A 321 5.56 -14.88 -15.66
N MET A 322 5.09 -15.95 -15.02
CA MET A 322 5.92 -17.07 -14.60
C MET A 322 6.31 -18.01 -15.76
N SER A 323 5.45 -18.19 -16.76
CA SER A 323 5.75 -18.97 -17.97
C SER A 323 6.86 -18.34 -18.80
N ASN A 324 7.10 -17.04 -18.64
CA ASN A 324 8.22 -16.34 -19.29
C ASN A 324 9.53 -16.44 -18.47
N TYR A 325 9.46 -16.95 -17.24
CA TYR A 325 10.62 -17.12 -16.34
C TYR A 325 11.28 -18.49 -16.46
N HIS A 326 10.49 -19.54 -16.71
CA HIS A 326 11.00 -20.82 -17.18
C HIS A 326 11.09 -20.75 -18.71
N GLY A 327 12.30 -20.51 -19.22
CA GLY A 327 12.55 -20.31 -20.63
C GLY A 327 11.80 -21.32 -21.49
N ALA A 328 11.02 -20.79 -22.44
CA ALA A 328 10.51 -21.55 -23.57
C ALA A 328 11.67 -22.37 -24.17
N ASP A 329 11.43 -23.66 -24.33
CA ASP A 329 12.38 -24.67 -24.71
C ASP A 329 13.22 -24.29 -25.94
N HIS A 330 14.52 -24.06 -25.74
CA HIS A 330 15.51 -24.31 -26.77
C HIS A 330 15.79 -25.83 -26.81
N SER A 331 14.89 -26.62 -27.40
CA SER A 331 15.23 -27.90 -28.03
C SER A 331 14.06 -28.52 -28.80
N ALA A 332 13.38 -27.75 -29.64
CA ALA A 332 12.56 -28.31 -30.71
C ALA A 332 13.42 -28.60 -31.96
N THR A 333 14.51 -29.37 -31.82
CA THR A 333 15.21 -30.03 -32.94
C THR A 333 16.11 -31.16 -32.41
N ALA A 334 15.98 -32.35 -33.02
CA ALA A 334 16.61 -33.65 -32.73
C ALA A 334 15.80 -34.49 -31.71
N GLY A 335 15.20 -35.64 -32.03
CA GLY A 335 15.49 -36.63 -33.06
C GLY A 335 16.20 -37.84 -32.46
N HIS A 336 15.43 -38.90 -32.20
CA HIS A 336 15.83 -40.30 -31.96
C HIS A 336 16.55 -40.72 -30.66
N GLU A 337 15.97 -41.76 -30.05
CA GLU A 337 16.58 -42.87 -29.28
C GLU A 337 17.54 -42.57 -28.11
N ALA A 338 17.13 -42.97 -26.90
CA ALA A 338 17.64 -44.17 -26.21
C ALA A 338 17.24 -44.19 -24.72
N ALA A 339 17.27 -45.39 -24.15
CA ALA A 339 16.63 -45.80 -22.91
C ALA A 339 17.47 -45.60 -21.63
N ALA A 340 16.75 -45.64 -20.50
CA ALA A 340 17.10 -46.22 -19.19
C ALA A 340 18.38 -45.77 -18.44
N SER A 341 18.20 -45.32 -17.19
CA SER A 341 18.74 -46.02 -16.00
C SER A 341 18.30 -45.37 -14.69
N ASP A 342 17.75 -46.20 -13.81
CA ASP A 342 17.69 -46.01 -12.35
C ASP A 342 19.10 -45.88 -11.75
N ALA A 343 19.23 -45.11 -10.66
CA ALA A 343 19.91 -45.52 -9.42
C ALA A 343 20.13 -44.35 -8.44
N HIS A 344 19.57 -44.51 -7.22
CA HIS A 344 20.17 -44.25 -5.88
C HIS A 344 20.70 -42.84 -5.53
N ALA A 345 20.67 -42.34 -4.29
CA ALA A 345 20.10 -42.70 -3.00
C ALA A 345 20.37 -41.51 -2.04
N ASP A 346 19.62 -41.47 -0.95
CA ASP A 346 19.73 -40.55 0.19
C ASP A 346 21.15 -40.31 0.73
N VAL A 347 21.42 -39.09 1.23
CA VAL A 347 22.31 -38.88 2.39
C VAL A 347 21.78 -37.77 3.28
N GLU A 348 21.55 -38.15 4.54
CA GLU A 348 21.13 -37.40 5.71
C GLU A 348 22.24 -36.54 6.36
N HIS A 349 21.79 -35.70 7.29
CA HIS A 349 22.49 -34.80 8.21
C HIS A 349 23.82 -35.28 8.82
N ALA A 350 24.74 -34.32 9.03
CA ALA A 350 25.77 -34.40 10.06
C ALA A 350 25.70 -33.18 10.99
N THR A 351 25.39 -33.44 12.26
CA THR A 351 25.68 -32.58 13.42
C THR A 351 26.85 -33.22 14.18
N ALA A 352 27.76 -32.41 14.73
CA ALA A 352 28.61 -32.81 15.86
C ALA A 352 29.17 -31.57 16.56
N ALA A 353 29.02 -31.54 17.88
CA ALA A 353 29.59 -30.59 18.82
C ALA A 353 30.80 -31.20 19.56
N SER A 354 31.63 -30.31 20.14
CA SER A 354 32.56 -30.49 21.28
C SER A 354 33.70 -31.53 21.19
N VAL A 355 34.93 -31.11 21.55
CA VAL A 355 35.67 -31.49 22.79
C VAL A 355 37.05 -30.78 22.81
N GLU A 356 37.50 -30.52 24.04
CA GLU A 356 38.73 -29.92 24.59
C GLU A 356 40.07 -30.22 23.89
N GLU A 357 40.97 -29.22 23.89
CA GLU A 357 42.22 -29.20 24.68
C GLU A 357 42.68 -27.75 24.94
#